data_AF-A0A943GAS0-F1
#
_entry.id   AF-A0A943GAS0-F1
#
_cell.length_a   1.000
_cell.length_b   1.000
_cell.length_c   1.000
_cell.angle_alpha   90.00
_cell.angle_beta   90.00
_cell.angle_gamma   90.00
#
_symmetry.space_group_name_H-M   'P 1'
#
loop_
_entity.id
_entity.type
_entity.pdbx_description
1 polymer ?
#
loop_
_entity_poly.entity_id
_entity_poly.type
_entity_poly.pdbx_seq_one_letter_code
_entity_poly.pdbx_strand_id
1 'polypeptide(L)'
;MATHAYDDLYSYLAAFKNSSLAEIIAYLEELGQRRFDAFIRGLAPLIPIEKIENQSQFNFSVDSTLEGGKFPCTDYACREQNIYHLAKFSALYADKTLIHCPIESAFEMGHDDYASVDELAFGIYLTMRVEDIVKAGILGFSSNYIPLCKDCLARQIERESKAKGLISSYWDELVRQFCSSTSCTLKQAPDGNLCVAIEGMDAYGSHDEMDVDFLVIPSEYESLYASQGETRLDRDMLEKGGISTILLPLLDDCFQALVNPYFSNSSYLTTRPAQIEFLESATSTLYPRKDQTIPIRRLSCPLPIAENATLRSILDCRIRNEESFLVFRDTLSKGLSERPIDTSTLADLKNDLIEPELHKISLVMKNERSRLVTSAGIEAAIGIASFTLGQYGIASPSDAMAFLGAAGIGAVASQSADFLREAKAKENPMYFLWKLNRNNRL
;
A
#
# COMPACT_ATOMS: atom_id res chain seq x y z
N MET A 1 21.12 3.81 21.32
CA MET A 1 20.21 3.71 20.16
C MET A 1 19.09 2.80 20.62
N ALA A 2 17.83 3.26 20.62
CA ALA A 2 16.72 2.37 20.89
C ALA A 2 16.65 1.36 19.74
N THR A 3 16.63 0.07 20.04
CA THR A 3 16.37 -0.99 19.06
C THR A 3 15.00 -0.75 18.43
N HIS A 4 14.92 -0.78 17.10
CA HIS A 4 13.65 -0.66 16.40
C HIS A 4 12.80 -1.90 16.75
N ALA A 5 11.48 -1.75 16.87
CA ALA A 5 10.59 -2.84 17.31
C ALA A 5 10.63 -4.10 16.41
N TYR A 6 11.21 -3.97 15.21
CA TYR A 6 11.34 -5.03 14.23
C TYR A 6 12.76 -5.59 14.09
N ASP A 7 13.76 -5.05 14.81
CA ASP A 7 15.15 -5.47 14.63
C ASP A 7 15.34 -6.95 14.95
N ASP A 8 14.65 -7.46 15.98
CA ASP A 8 14.71 -8.87 16.35
C ASP A 8 14.07 -9.77 15.29
N LEU A 9 12.91 -9.37 14.72
CA LEU A 9 12.25 -10.08 13.63
C LEU A 9 13.16 -10.18 12.39
N TYR A 10 13.68 -9.05 11.92
CA TYR A 10 14.55 -9.03 10.74
C TYR A 10 15.89 -9.71 10.99
N SER A 11 16.41 -9.68 12.20
CA SER A 11 17.61 -10.44 12.57
C SER A 11 17.35 -11.95 12.53
N TYR A 12 16.18 -12.40 13.00
CA TYR A 12 15.78 -13.80 12.94
C TYR A 12 15.58 -14.29 11.50
N LEU A 13 15.02 -13.44 10.63
CA LEU A 13 14.78 -13.74 9.21
C LEU A 13 15.95 -13.40 8.29
N ALA A 14 17.10 -12.95 8.82
CA ALA A 14 18.22 -12.41 8.03
C ALA A 14 18.77 -13.40 6.98
N ALA A 15 18.65 -14.70 7.24
CA ALA A 15 19.06 -15.75 6.29
C ALA A 15 18.28 -15.70 4.96
N PHE A 16 17.07 -15.14 4.95
CA PHE A 16 16.19 -15.09 3.78
C PHE A 16 16.28 -13.77 2.99
N LYS A 17 17.13 -12.82 3.40
CA LYS A 17 17.16 -11.45 2.83
C LYS A 17 17.34 -11.41 1.31
N ASN A 18 18.11 -12.34 0.75
CA ASN A 18 18.37 -12.42 -0.68
C ASN A 18 17.81 -13.72 -1.30
N SER A 19 16.98 -14.46 -0.56
CA SER A 19 16.38 -15.70 -1.04
C SER A 19 15.18 -15.40 -1.94
N SER A 20 15.09 -16.15 -3.04
CA SER A 20 13.88 -16.27 -3.83
C SER A 20 12.78 -17.00 -3.06
N LEU A 21 11.53 -16.83 -3.48
CA LEU A 21 10.39 -17.53 -2.86
C LEU A 21 10.60 -19.06 -2.89
N ALA A 22 11.07 -19.60 -4.01
CA ALA A 22 11.32 -21.02 -4.18
C ALA A 22 12.40 -21.55 -3.20
N GLU A 23 13.44 -20.78 -2.93
CA GLU A 23 14.46 -21.15 -1.93
C GLU A 23 13.91 -21.15 -0.50
N ILE A 24 13.01 -20.22 -0.18
CA ILE A 24 12.35 -20.18 1.14
C ILE A 24 11.41 -21.38 1.29
N ILE A 25 10.61 -21.69 0.27
CA ILE A 25 9.73 -22.88 0.24
C ILE A 25 10.57 -24.14 0.46
N ALA A 26 11.60 -24.36 -0.37
CA ALA A 26 12.46 -25.53 -0.27
C ALA A 26 13.10 -25.66 1.14
N TYR A 27 13.59 -24.56 1.71
CA TYR A 27 14.13 -24.55 3.06
C TYR A 27 13.09 -25.01 4.09
N LEU A 28 11.87 -24.48 4.03
CA LEU A 28 10.81 -24.80 4.98
C LEU A 28 10.29 -26.24 4.82
N GLU A 29 10.18 -26.75 3.59
CA GLU A 29 9.82 -28.14 3.31
C GLU A 29 10.88 -29.14 3.83
N GLU A 30 12.15 -28.78 3.74
CA GLU A 30 13.26 -29.57 4.30
C GLU A 30 13.28 -29.56 5.84
N LEU A 31 12.58 -28.62 6.49
CA LEU A 31 12.36 -28.66 7.93
C LEU A 31 11.36 -29.77 8.26
N GLY A 32 11.87 -30.96 8.61
CA GLY A 32 11.00 -31.97 9.23
C GLY A 32 10.20 -31.38 10.41
N GLN A 33 8.96 -31.87 10.64
CA GLN A 33 7.94 -31.25 11.51
C GLN A 33 8.47 -30.61 12.80
N ARG A 34 9.30 -31.33 13.58
CA ARG A 34 9.84 -30.82 14.85
C ARG A 34 10.63 -29.51 14.69
N ARG A 35 11.40 -29.38 13.61
CA ARG A 35 12.19 -28.17 13.32
C ARG A 35 11.29 -27.07 12.79
N PHE A 36 10.30 -27.41 11.98
CA PHE A 36 9.29 -26.46 11.50
C PHE A 36 8.52 -25.84 12.66
N ASP A 37 7.99 -26.66 13.59
CA ASP A 37 7.28 -26.13 14.76
C ASP A 37 8.18 -25.29 15.66
N ALA A 38 9.46 -25.67 15.81
CA ALA A 38 10.43 -24.89 16.57
C ALA A 38 10.72 -23.54 15.89
N PHE A 39 10.79 -23.52 14.56
CA PHE A 39 10.94 -22.31 13.77
C PHE A 39 9.73 -21.38 13.97
N ILE A 40 8.51 -21.89 13.87
CA ILE A 40 7.28 -21.13 14.12
C ILE A 40 7.23 -20.57 15.55
N ARG A 41 7.52 -21.42 16.56
CA ARG A 41 7.54 -21.00 17.96
C ARG A 41 8.61 -19.94 18.26
N GLY A 42 9.72 -19.96 17.53
CA GLY A 42 10.74 -18.92 17.61
C GLY A 42 10.34 -17.62 16.91
N LEU A 43 9.59 -17.71 15.81
CA LEU A 43 9.18 -16.58 14.99
C LEU A 43 8.02 -15.78 15.61
N ALA A 44 6.97 -16.46 16.09
CA ALA A 44 5.74 -15.82 16.53
C ALA A 44 5.93 -14.73 17.61
N PRO A 45 6.77 -14.91 18.65
CA PRO A 45 7.01 -13.88 19.66
C PRO A 45 7.76 -12.64 19.15
N LEU A 46 8.38 -12.73 17.97
CA LEU A 46 9.17 -11.65 17.38
C LEU A 46 8.34 -10.73 16.50
N ILE A 47 7.09 -11.08 16.19
CA ILE A 47 6.21 -10.26 15.36
C ILE A 47 5.70 -9.08 16.20
N PRO A 48 6.14 -7.84 15.93
CA PRO A 48 5.60 -6.69 16.64
C PRO A 48 4.20 -6.36 16.11
N ILE A 49 3.32 -5.96 17.02
CA ILE A 49 1.96 -5.52 16.71
C ILE A 49 1.88 -4.02 16.96
N GLU A 50 1.57 -3.27 15.92
CA GLU A 50 1.42 -1.83 15.97
C GLU A 50 -0.04 -1.39 15.99
N LYS A 51 -0.24 -0.16 16.47
CA LYS A 51 -1.51 0.56 16.43
C LYS A 51 -1.24 2.00 16.02
N ILE A 52 -2.24 2.67 15.47
CA ILE A 52 -2.15 4.10 15.16
C ILE A 52 -2.56 4.92 16.38
N GLU A 53 -1.58 5.60 17.00
CA GLU A 53 -1.82 6.37 18.23
C GLU A 53 -2.37 7.78 17.97
N ASN A 54 -1.83 8.47 16.96
CA ASN A 54 -2.18 9.85 16.65
C ASN A 54 -3.11 9.91 15.45
N GLN A 55 -4.12 10.78 15.48
CA GLN A 55 -4.99 11.00 14.34
C GLN A 55 -4.26 11.77 13.22
N SER A 56 -4.26 11.20 12.02
CA SER A 56 -3.81 11.88 10.80
C SER A 56 -4.67 11.42 9.63
N GLN A 57 -4.98 12.34 8.73
CA GLN A 57 -5.63 12.03 7.44
C GLN A 57 -4.72 11.23 6.48
N PHE A 58 -3.46 11.02 6.87
CA PHE A 58 -2.46 10.24 6.14
C PHE A 58 -2.06 8.97 6.90
N ASN A 59 -2.85 8.58 7.90
CA ASN A 59 -2.80 7.24 8.44
C ASN A 59 -3.75 6.33 7.68
N PHE A 60 -3.31 5.13 7.37
CA PHE A 60 -4.07 4.21 6.54
C PHE A 60 -4.13 2.80 7.14
N SER A 61 -5.30 2.20 7.03
CA SER A 61 -5.53 0.75 7.06
C SER A 61 -5.92 0.31 5.65
N VAL A 62 -5.76 -0.96 5.31
CA VAL A 62 -5.96 -1.45 3.93
C VAL A 62 -6.77 -2.73 3.88
N ASP A 63 -7.29 -3.06 2.69
CA ASP A 63 -7.88 -4.36 2.39
C ASP A 63 -6.82 -5.44 2.11
N SER A 64 -7.25 -6.71 2.15
CA SER A 64 -6.39 -7.85 1.86
C SER A 64 -5.73 -7.81 0.48
N THR A 65 -6.34 -7.20 -0.56
CA THR A 65 -5.69 -7.10 -1.90
C THR A 65 -4.38 -6.36 -1.78
N LEU A 66 -4.42 -5.19 -1.14
CA LEU A 66 -3.34 -4.21 -1.15
C LEU A 66 -2.14 -4.68 -0.35
N GLU A 67 -2.36 -5.51 0.66
CA GLU A 67 -1.31 -6.14 1.46
C GLU A 67 -0.82 -7.49 0.90
N GLY A 68 -1.30 -7.90 -0.28
CA GLY A 68 -0.82 -9.12 -0.97
C GLY A 68 -1.60 -10.39 -0.62
N GLY A 69 -2.88 -10.25 -0.29
CA GLY A 69 -3.83 -11.34 -0.11
C GLY A 69 -4.29 -11.99 -1.42
N LYS A 70 -5.07 -13.06 -1.31
CA LYS A 70 -5.40 -13.99 -2.42
C LYS A 70 -6.49 -13.52 -3.38
N PHE A 71 -7.19 -12.43 -3.06
CA PHE A 71 -8.31 -11.95 -3.85
C PHE A 71 -7.99 -10.58 -4.46
N PRO A 72 -8.23 -10.36 -5.77
CA PRO A 72 -8.88 -11.30 -6.71
C PRO A 72 -7.94 -12.34 -7.31
N CYS A 73 -6.62 -12.17 -7.21
CA CYS A 73 -5.63 -13.07 -7.82
C CYS A 73 -4.74 -13.74 -6.76
N THR A 74 -4.63 -15.07 -6.85
CA THR A 74 -3.84 -15.91 -5.93
C THR A 74 -2.35 -15.98 -6.31
N ASP A 75 -1.99 -15.58 -7.54
CA ASP A 75 -0.63 -15.65 -8.05
C ASP A 75 0.33 -14.77 -7.24
N TYR A 76 1.50 -15.33 -6.90
CA TYR A 76 2.48 -14.64 -6.06
C TYR A 76 3.01 -13.35 -6.66
N ALA A 77 3.15 -13.25 -7.99
CA ALA A 77 3.63 -12.03 -8.63
C ALA A 77 2.59 -10.90 -8.53
N CYS A 78 1.31 -11.21 -8.74
CA CYS A 78 0.23 -10.25 -8.55
C CYS A 78 0.16 -9.75 -7.09
N ARG A 79 0.26 -10.69 -6.14
CA ARG A 79 0.27 -10.39 -4.69
C ARG A 79 1.47 -9.54 -4.28
N GLU A 80 2.66 -9.86 -4.77
CA GLU A 80 3.89 -9.07 -4.56
C GLU A 80 3.76 -7.67 -5.16
N GLN A 81 3.18 -7.56 -6.35
CA GLN A 81 3.00 -6.27 -7.01
C GLN A 81 2.05 -5.36 -6.23
N ASN A 82 0.97 -5.90 -5.66
CA ASN A 82 0.02 -5.12 -4.85
C ASN A 82 0.69 -4.50 -3.62
N ILE A 83 1.41 -5.30 -2.82
CA ILE A 83 2.11 -4.79 -1.64
C ILE A 83 3.25 -3.85 -2.01
N TYR A 84 3.92 -4.05 -3.15
CA TYR A 84 4.93 -3.11 -3.65
C TYR A 84 4.32 -1.76 -4.06
N HIS A 85 3.16 -1.78 -4.73
CA HIS A 85 2.41 -0.56 -5.05
C HIS A 85 1.94 0.16 -3.79
N LEU A 86 1.42 -0.59 -2.81
CA LEU A 86 1.05 -0.04 -1.50
C LEU A 86 2.26 0.59 -0.81
N ALA A 87 3.40 -0.09 -0.74
CA ALA A 87 4.60 0.43 -0.12
C ALA A 87 5.08 1.74 -0.79
N LYS A 88 5.05 1.81 -2.12
CA LYS A 88 5.34 3.06 -2.85
C LYS A 88 4.36 4.17 -2.51
N PHE A 89 3.07 3.86 -2.47
CA PHE A 89 2.03 4.81 -2.03
C PHE A 89 2.31 5.30 -0.61
N SER A 90 2.54 4.40 0.34
CA SER A 90 2.80 4.74 1.73
C SER A 90 4.05 5.60 1.89
N ALA A 91 5.13 5.28 1.16
CA ALA A 91 6.34 6.07 1.17
C ALA A 91 6.10 7.52 0.67
N LEU A 92 5.23 7.70 -0.32
CA LEU A 92 4.89 9.01 -0.91
C LEU A 92 3.91 9.84 -0.09
N TYR A 93 2.99 9.21 0.64
CA TYR A 93 1.85 9.93 1.22
C TYR A 93 1.65 9.69 2.71
N ALA A 94 1.97 8.50 3.23
CA ALA A 94 1.54 8.09 4.56
C ALA A 94 2.42 8.63 5.69
N ASP A 95 1.79 8.91 6.83
CA ASP A 95 2.46 8.93 8.13
C ASP A 95 2.67 7.50 8.61
N LYS A 96 1.58 6.73 8.62
CA LYS A 96 1.59 5.30 8.95
C LYS A 96 0.60 4.55 8.06
N THR A 97 1.01 3.40 7.56
CA THR A 97 0.11 2.40 6.96
C THR A 97 0.22 1.13 7.76
N LEU A 98 -0.91 0.60 8.22
CA LEU A 98 -0.98 -0.73 8.83
C LEU A 98 -1.45 -1.74 7.79
N ILE A 99 -0.75 -2.87 7.75
CA ILE A 99 -1.13 -4.08 7.02
C ILE A 99 -1.18 -5.24 8.01
N HIS A 100 -1.98 -6.27 7.75
CA HIS A 100 -1.88 -7.51 8.51
C HIS A 100 -0.48 -8.09 8.35
N CYS A 101 0.04 -8.68 9.43
CA CYS A 101 1.36 -9.29 9.39
C CYS A 101 1.38 -10.39 8.29
N PRO A 102 2.24 -10.28 7.27
CA PRO A 102 2.25 -11.25 6.17
C PRO A 102 2.50 -12.69 6.64
N ILE A 103 3.22 -12.86 7.76
CA ILE A 103 3.53 -14.15 8.36
C ILE A 103 2.30 -14.77 9.05
N GLU A 104 1.42 -13.94 9.63
CA GLU A 104 0.24 -14.45 10.35
C GLU A 104 -0.78 -15.11 9.42
N SER A 105 -0.81 -14.70 8.15
CA SER A 105 -1.67 -15.30 7.12
C SER A 105 -1.51 -16.82 7.00
N ALA A 106 -0.32 -17.35 7.29
CA ALA A 106 -0.03 -18.78 7.25
C ALA A 106 -0.70 -19.58 8.39
N PHE A 107 -1.05 -18.92 9.50
CA PHE A 107 -1.72 -19.54 10.64
C PHE A 107 -3.25 -19.47 10.51
N GLU A 108 -3.77 -18.50 9.77
CA GLU A 108 -5.21 -18.29 9.58
C GLU A 108 -5.83 -19.28 8.59
N MET A 109 -5.05 -19.74 7.60
CA MET A 109 -5.50 -20.67 6.56
C MET A 109 -5.34 -22.16 6.94
N GLY A 110 -4.83 -22.44 8.15
CA GLY A 110 -4.65 -23.80 8.63
C GLY A 110 -5.96 -24.47 9.03
N HIS A 111 -6.53 -25.30 8.16
CA HIS A 111 -7.44 -26.35 8.62
C HIS A 111 -6.57 -27.43 9.31
N ASP A 112 -6.95 -27.84 10.52
CA ASP A 112 -6.31 -28.91 11.32
C ASP A 112 -4.98 -28.61 12.04
N ASP A 113 -4.82 -27.43 12.65
CA ASP A 113 -3.62 -27.06 13.46
C ASP A 113 -2.28 -26.97 12.67
N TYR A 114 -2.29 -27.06 11.33
CA TYR A 114 -1.10 -26.97 10.50
C TYR A 114 -0.97 -25.61 9.79
N ALA A 115 0.23 -25.00 9.85
CA ALA A 115 0.54 -23.80 9.07
C ALA A 115 0.89 -24.18 7.63
N SER A 116 0.36 -23.43 6.65
CA SER A 116 0.72 -23.62 5.24
C SER A 116 2.18 -23.22 5.00
N VAL A 117 3.00 -24.14 4.51
CA VAL A 117 4.41 -23.88 4.18
C VAL A 117 4.52 -22.80 3.12
N ASP A 118 3.69 -22.87 2.08
CA ASP A 118 3.69 -21.93 0.96
C ASP A 118 3.30 -20.51 1.40
N GLU A 119 2.24 -20.38 2.21
CA GLU A 119 1.82 -19.07 2.72
C GLU A 119 2.83 -18.51 3.73
N LEU A 120 3.46 -19.37 4.55
CA LEU A 120 4.52 -18.94 5.45
C LEU A 120 5.74 -18.45 4.67
N ALA A 121 6.15 -19.20 3.65
CA ALA A 121 7.26 -18.82 2.78
C ALA A 121 6.99 -17.48 2.12
N PHE A 122 5.78 -17.30 1.59
CA PHE A 122 5.37 -16.05 0.97
C PHE A 122 5.27 -14.90 1.98
N GLY A 123 4.77 -15.14 3.19
CA GLY A 123 4.73 -14.16 4.27
C GLY A 123 6.12 -13.68 4.70
N ILE A 124 7.08 -14.60 4.82
CA ILE A 124 8.50 -14.27 5.08
C ILE A 124 9.07 -13.46 3.90
N TYR A 125 8.84 -13.92 2.67
CA TYR A 125 9.30 -13.28 1.44
C TYR A 125 8.80 -11.83 1.30
N LEU A 126 7.52 -11.57 1.64
CA LEU A 126 6.94 -10.24 1.64
C LEU A 126 7.49 -9.38 2.78
N THR A 127 7.62 -9.95 3.98
CA THR A 127 8.17 -9.25 5.15
C THR A 127 9.58 -8.73 4.85
N MET A 128 10.44 -9.53 4.21
CA MET A 128 11.79 -9.10 3.82
C MET A 128 11.78 -7.97 2.76
N ARG A 129 10.79 -7.93 1.87
CA ARG A 129 10.66 -6.88 0.82
C ARG A 129 10.24 -5.53 1.35
N VAL A 130 9.51 -5.52 2.45
CA VAL A 130 9.05 -4.27 3.08
C VAL A 130 9.97 -3.81 4.21
N GLU A 131 11.13 -4.46 4.40
CA GLU A 131 12.10 -4.15 5.47
C GLU A 131 12.40 -2.65 5.57
N ASP A 132 12.77 -2.02 4.44
CA ASP A 132 13.20 -0.62 4.42
C ASP A 132 12.07 0.35 4.84
N ILE A 133 10.84 0.11 4.40
CA ILE A 133 9.70 0.99 4.73
C ILE A 133 9.16 0.72 6.14
N VAL A 134 9.25 -0.52 6.61
CA VAL A 134 8.92 -0.88 7.99
C VAL A 134 9.92 -0.25 8.96
N LYS A 135 11.23 -0.34 8.68
CA LYS A 135 12.28 0.31 9.49
C LYS A 135 12.24 1.83 9.41
N ALA A 136 11.68 2.41 8.35
CA ALA A 136 11.38 3.84 8.28
C ALA A 136 10.17 4.25 9.15
N GLY A 137 9.48 3.30 9.78
CA GLY A 137 8.29 3.54 10.61
C GLY A 137 7.02 3.86 9.83
N ILE A 138 7.06 3.87 8.49
CA ILE A 138 5.95 4.27 7.62
C ILE A 138 4.96 3.11 7.43
N LEU A 139 5.46 1.89 7.26
CA LEU A 139 4.64 0.68 7.24
C LEU A 139 4.72 0.00 8.62
N GLY A 140 3.63 -0.58 9.10
CA GLY A 140 3.63 -1.39 10.31
C GLY A 140 2.71 -2.60 10.19
N PHE A 141 2.96 -3.61 11.01
CA PHE A 141 2.15 -4.82 11.07
C PHE A 141 1.08 -4.71 12.16
N SER A 142 -0.16 -4.98 11.79
CA SER A 142 -1.25 -5.28 12.71
C SER A 142 -1.47 -6.78 12.77
N SER A 143 -2.09 -7.24 13.86
CA SER A 143 -2.46 -8.63 14.04
C SER A 143 -3.97 -8.80 14.01
N ASN A 144 -4.41 -9.97 13.55
CA ASN A 144 -5.80 -10.41 13.71
C ASN A 144 -6.09 -10.89 15.14
N TYR A 145 -5.06 -11.12 15.96
CA TYR A 145 -5.18 -11.52 17.36
C TYR A 145 -5.19 -10.30 18.27
N ILE A 146 -6.39 -9.91 18.71
CA ILE A 146 -6.58 -8.70 19.51
C ILE A 146 -6.70 -9.08 20.99
N PRO A 147 -5.75 -8.66 21.86
CA PRO A 147 -5.87 -8.91 23.29
C PRO A 147 -6.93 -7.99 23.89
N LEU A 148 -8.04 -8.57 24.35
CA LEU A 148 -9.17 -7.85 24.95
C LEU A 148 -9.37 -8.26 26.41
N CYS A 149 -9.51 -7.29 27.31
CA CYS A 149 -10.05 -7.58 28.64
C CYS A 149 -11.54 -7.98 28.53
N LYS A 150 -12.09 -8.56 29.59
CA LYS A 150 -13.49 -9.03 29.61
C LYS A 150 -14.51 -7.98 29.14
N ASP A 151 -14.35 -6.74 29.58
CA ASP A 151 -15.28 -5.67 29.22
C ASP A 151 -15.09 -5.16 27.79
N CYS A 152 -13.83 -5.12 27.31
CA CYS A 152 -13.54 -4.81 25.90
C CYS A 152 -14.07 -5.90 24.98
N LEU A 153 -13.95 -7.17 25.37
CA LEU A 153 -14.48 -8.31 24.62
C LEU A 153 -16.00 -8.23 24.48
N ALA A 154 -16.72 -7.90 25.56
CA ALA A 154 -18.17 -7.74 25.50
C ALA A 154 -18.59 -6.64 24.50
N ARG A 155 -17.89 -5.50 24.48
CA ARG A 155 -18.12 -4.43 23.51
C ARG A 155 -17.77 -4.84 22.08
N GLN A 156 -16.68 -5.58 21.91
CA GLN A 156 -16.26 -6.08 20.60
C GLN A 156 -17.30 -7.05 20.03
N ILE A 157 -17.79 -8.00 20.84
CA ILE A 157 -18.85 -8.95 20.43
C ILE A 157 -20.11 -8.20 19.97
N GLU A 158 -20.52 -7.16 20.69
CA GLU A 158 -21.67 -6.34 20.27
C GLU A 158 -21.44 -5.66 18.92
N ARG A 159 -20.27 -5.07 18.71
CA ARG A 159 -19.87 -4.42 17.45
C ARG A 159 -19.86 -5.42 16.29
N GLU A 160 -19.23 -6.57 16.49
CA GLU A 160 -19.16 -7.65 15.52
C GLU A 160 -20.54 -8.21 15.17
N SER A 161 -21.42 -8.38 16.16
CA SER A 161 -22.78 -8.86 15.91
C SER A 161 -23.58 -7.90 15.01
N LYS A 162 -23.41 -6.58 15.19
CA LYS A 162 -24.06 -5.58 14.34
C LYS A 162 -23.49 -5.59 12.92
N ALA A 163 -22.16 -5.65 12.80
CA ALA A 163 -21.49 -5.73 11.50
C ALA A 163 -21.87 -7.00 10.73
N LYS A 164 -21.92 -8.17 11.40
CA LYS A 164 -22.39 -9.43 10.81
C LYS A 164 -23.81 -9.31 10.24
N GLY A 165 -24.72 -8.70 10.99
CA GLY A 165 -26.09 -8.46 10.50
C GLY A 165 -26.14 -7.66 9.20
N LEU A 166 -25.32 -6.63 9.06
CA LEU A 166 -25.22 -5.82 7.84
C LEU A 166 -24.62 -6.62 6.68
N ILE A 167 -23.53 -7.35 6.93
CA ILE A 167 -22.88 -8.19 5.91
C ILE A 167 -23.81 -9.27 5.39
N SER A 168 -24.51 -9.99 6.29
CA SER A 168 -25.49 -11.00 5.90
C SER A 168 -26.61 -10.42 5.03
N SER A 169 -27.06 -9.19 5.32
CA SER A 169 -28.08 -8.52 4.51
C SER A 169 -27.57 -8.01 3.16
N TYR A 170 -26.25 -7.79 3.04
CA TYR A 170 -25.63 -7.32 1.81
C TYR A 170 -25.30 -8.45 0.83
N TRP A 171 -25.08 -9.68 1.33
CA TRP A 171 -24.68 -10.82 0.51
C TRP A 171 -25.54 -11.02 -0.75
N ASP A 172 -26.87 -11.07 -0.59
CA ASP A 172 -27.77 -11.34 -1.72
C ASP A 172 -27.72 -10.24 -2.78
N GLU A 173 -27.54 -8.98 -2.37
CA GLU A 173 -27.39 -7.85 -3.28
C GLU A 173 -26.01 -7.86 -3.94
N LEU A 174 -24.95 -8.15 -3.19
CA LEU A 174 -23.59 -8.30 -3.73
C LEU A 174 -23.52 -9.37 -4.81
N VAL A 175 -24.08 -10.56 -4.54
CA VAL A 175 -24.12 -11.67 -5.51
C VAL A 175 -24.96 -11.29 -6.73
N ARG A 176 -26.08 -10.59 -6.53
CA ARG A 176 -26.91 -10.09 -7.63
C ARG A 176 -26.14 -9.10 -8.51
N GLN A 177 -25.47 -8.13 -7.91
CA GLN A 177 -24.65 -7.14 -8.60
C GLN A 177 -23.50 -7.80 -9.36
N PHE A 178 -22.80 -8.74 -8.71
CA PHE A 178 -21.74 -9.53 -9.31
C PHE A 178 -22.22 -10.26 -10.56
N CYS A 179 -23.31 -11.02 -10.48
CA CYS A 179 -23.87 -11.75 -11.62
C CYS A 179 -24.35 -10.82 -12.74
N SER A 180 -24.77 -9.60 -12.41
CA SER A 180 -25.25 -8.62 -13.40
C SER A 180 -24.15 -7.83 -14.09
N SER A 181 -22.99 -7.67 -13.44
CA SER A 181 -21.87 -6.85 -13.91
C SER A 181 -20.74 -7.68 -14.52
N THR A 182 -20.73 -9.00 -14.28
CA THR A 182 -19.71 -9.92 -14.81
C THR A 182 -20.27 -10.81 -15.91
N SER A 183 -19.36 -11.35 -16.72
CA SER A 183 -19.64 -12.44 -17.65
C SER A 183 -18.84 -13.67 -17.21
N CYS A 184 -19.55 -14.72 -16.77
CA CYS A 184 -18.93 -15.95 -16.32
C CYS A 184 -19.10 -17.06 -17.36
N THR A 185 -18.02 -17.74 -17.74
CA THR A 185 -18.04 -18.81 -18.74
C THR A 185 -17.31 -20.04 -18.21
N LEU A 186 -18.01 -21.17 -18.13
CA LEU A 186 -17.38 -22.47 -17.91
C LEU A 186 -16.66 -22.89 -19.19
N LYS A 187 -15.33 -23.06 -19.12
CA LYS A 187 -14.48 -23.44 -20.26
C LYS A 187 -13.43 -24.46 -19.83
N GLN A 188 -12.72 -25.01 -20.81
CA GLN A 188 -11.54 -25.83 -20.55
C GLN A 188 -10.30 -24.96 -20.68
N ALA A 189 -9.50 -24.92 -19.62
CA ALA A 189 -8.22 -24.22 -19.60
C ALA A 189 -7.19 -24.91 -20.51
N PRO A 190 -6.08 -24.24 -20.88
CA PRO A 190 -5.05 -24.82 -21.76
C PRO A 190 -4.41 -26.11 -21.26
N ASP A 191 -4.43 -26.34 -19.94
CA ASP A 191 -3.92 -27.56 -19.29
C ASP A 191 -4.92 -28.73 -19.35
N GLY A 192 -6.13 -28.50 -19.86
CA GLY A 192 -7.20 -29.49 -19.99
C GLY A 192 -8.18 -29.54 -18.81
N ASN A 193 -7.96 -28.77 -17.74
CA ASN A 193 -8.87 -28.73 -16.60
C ASN A 193 -10.06 -27.79 -16.87
N LEU A 194 -11.19 -28.04 -16.21
CA LEU A 194 -12.33 -27.11 -16.27
C LEU A 194 -12.06 -25.92 -15.34
N CYS A 195 -12.38 -24.73 -15.82
CA CYS A 195 -12.32 -23.49 -15.06
C CYS A 195 -13.55 -22.61 -15.36
N VAL A 196 -13.79 -21.63 -14.50
CA VAL A 196 -14.75 -20.56 -14.79
C VAL A 196 -14.00 -19.27 -15.06
N ALA A 197 -14.09 -18.81 -16.30
CA ALA A 197 -13.58 -17.51 -16.71
C ALA A 197 -14.56 -16.40 -16.30
N ILE A 198 -14.05 -15.32 -15.72
CA ILE A 198 -14.84 -14.20 -15.22
C ILE A 198 -14.29 -12.90 -15.81
N GLU A 199 -15.09 -12.25 -16.65
CA GLU A 199 -14.83 -10.91 -17.17
C GLU A 199 -15.66 -9.86 -16.43
N GLY A 200 -15.19 -8.61 -16.37
CA GLY A 200 -15.92 -7.49 -15.76
C GLY A 200 -15.71 -7.34 -14.25
N MET A 201 -14.54 -7.75 -13.75
CA MET A 201 -14.20 -7.75 -12.31
C MET A 201 -13.76 -6.38 -11.75
N ASP A 202 -13.99 -5.29 -12.49
CA ASP A 202 -13.48 -3.94 -12.15
C ASP A 202 -13.95 -3.48 -10.77
N ALA A 203 -15.20 -3.79 -10.41
CA ALA A 203 -15.79 -3.45 -9.12
C ALA A 203 -15.19 -4.25 -7.95
N TYR A 204 -14.50 -5.34 -8.25
CA TYR A 204 -13.99 -6.33 -7.31
C TYR A 204 -12.46 -6.39 -7.25
N GLY A 205 -11.77 -5.61 -8.10
CA GLY A 205 -10.33 -5.39 -8.04
C GLY A 205 -9.50 -5.98 -9.17
N SER A 206 -10.12 -6.47 -10.26
CA SER A 206 -9.38 -6.92 -11.46
C SER A 206 -9.94 -6.28 -12.73
N HIS A 207 -9.04 -5.80 -13.60
CA HIS A 207 -9.39 -5.28 -14.93
C HIS A 207 -9.31 -6.36 -16.03
N ASP A 208 -8.61 -7.46 -15.72
CA ASP A 208 -8.37 -8.56 -16.65
C ASP A 208 -9.36 -9.72 -16.40
N GLU A 209 -9.49 -10.62 -17.38
CA GLU A 209 -10.20 -11.88 -17.20
C GLU A 209 -9.55 -12.68 -16.06
N MET A 210 -10.38 -13.17 -15.14
CA MET A 210 -9.97 -14.02 -14.04
C MET A 210 -10.46 -15.45 -14.27
N ASP A 211 -9.56 -16.43 -14.23
CA ASP A 211 -9.94 -17.84 -14.26
C ASP A 211 -10.01 -18.39 -12.83
N VAL A 212 -11.14 -19.01 -12.49
CA VAL A 212 -11.32 -19.75 -11.23
C VAL A 212 -11.10 -21.22 -11.52
N ASP A 213 -9.95 -21.72 -11.06
CA ASP A 213 -9.61 -23.13 -11.09
C ASP A 213 -10.17 -23.87 -9.87
N PHE A 214 -10.40 -25.18 -10.04
CA PHE A 214 -10.94 -26.03 -9.00
C PHE A 214 -9.92 -27.06 -8.55
N LEU A 215 -9.67 -27.14 -7.25
CA LEU A 215 -8.99 -28.29 -6.65
C LEU A 215 -9.83 -29.56 -6.81
N VAL A 216 -11.15 -29.42 -6.69
CA VAL A 216 -12.16 -30.46 -6.95
C VAL A 216 -13.28 -29.81 -7.76
N ILE A 217 -13.45 -30.28 -9.00
CA ILE A 217 -14.45 -29.71 -9.91
C ILE A 217 -15.86 -30.03 -9.37
N PRO A 218 -16.76 -29.04 -9.28
CA PRO A 218 -18.15 -29.30 -8.93
C PRO A 218 -18.82 -30.25 -9.93
N SER A 219 -19.53 -31.26 -9.42
CA SER A 219 -20.20 -32.28 -10.25
C SER A 219 -21.20 -31.69 -11.26
N GLU A 220 -21.79 -30.56 -10.89
CA GLU A 220 -22.68 -29.73 -11.67
C GLU A 220 -21.98 -29.20 -12.92
N TYR A 221 -20.72 -28.77 -12.80
CA TYR A 221 -19.92 -28.25 -13.91
C TYR A 221 -19.36 -29.36 -14.79
N GLU A 222 -18.95 -30.50 -14.21
CA GLU A 222 -18.59 -31.68 -15.01
C GLU A 222 -19.75 -32.12 -15.90
N SER A 223 -20.95 -32.24 -15.32
CA SER A 223 -22.17 -32.65 -16.03
C SER A 223 -22.59 -31.62 -17.07
N LEU A 224 -22.53 -30.32 -16.72
CA LEU A 224 -22.87 -29.22 -17.61
C LEU A 224 -21.94 -29.22 -18.83
N TYR A 225 -20.62 -29.26 -18.61
CA TYR A 225 -19.64 -29.25 -19.68
C TYR A 225 -19.73 -30.48 -20.57
N ALA A 226 -19.92 -31.68 -20.00
CA ALA A 226 -20.11 -32.89 -20.79
C ALA A 226 -21.36 -32.82 -21.71
N SER A 227 -22.39 -32.07 -21.29
CA SER A 227 -23.64 -31.94 -22.03
C SER A 227 -23.64 -30.81 -23.08
N GLN A 228 -22.98 -29.68 -22.78
CA GLN A 228 -23.10 -28.43 -23.55
C GLN A 228 -21.75 -27.89 -24.05
N GLY A 229 -20.64 -28.42 -23.56
CA GLY A 229 -19.30 -27.86 -23.77
C GLY A 229 -19.16 -26.52 -23.04
N GLU A 230 -18.42 -25.60 -23.66
CA GLU A 230 -18.25 -24.24 -23.14
C GLU A 230 -19.60 -23.53 -23.00
N THR A 231 -19.88 -23.03 -21.80
CA THR A 231 -21.21 -22.55 -21.44
C THR A 231 -21.13 -21.26 -20.62
N ARG A 232 -21.87 -20.24 -21.04
CA ARG A 232 -22.07 -19.03 -20.23
C ARG A 232 -22.97 -19.37 -19.04
N LEU A 233 -22.51 -19.04 -17.83
CA LEU A 233 -23.20 -19.36 -16.59
C LEU A 233 -24.18 -18.26 -16.23
N ASP A 234 -25.40 -18.67 -15.85
CA ASP A 234 -26.35 -17.79 -15.20
C ASP A 234 -26.14 -17.79 -13.68
N ARG A 235 -26.92 -16.97 -12.97
CA ARG A 235 -26.84 -16.85 -11.51
C ARG A 235 -27.06 -18.18 -10.77
N ASP A 236 -28.04 -18.98 -11.17
CA ASP A 236 -28.37 -20.24 -10.49
C ASP A 236 -27.23 -21.25 -10.68
N MET A 237 -26.62 -21.26 -11.86
CA MET A 237 -25.43 -22.08 -12.14
C MET A 237 -24.19 -21.62 -11.36
N LEU A 238 -24.00 -20.31 -11.19
CA LEU A 238 -22.91 -19.75 -10.39
C LEU A 238 -23.06 -20.08 -8.90
N GLU A 239 -24.27 -19.96 -8.36
CA GLU A 239 -24.58 -20.30 -6.97
C GLU A 239 -24.42 -21.80 -6.71
N LYS A 240 -24.94 -22.67 -7.59
CA LYS A 240 -24.82 -24.13 -7.46
C LYS A 240 -23.38 -24.63 -7.55
N GLY A 241 -22.58 -24.06 -8.45
CA GLY A 241 -21.16 -24.41 -8.55
C GLY A 241 -20.27 -23.67 -7.55
N GLY A 242 -20.84 -22.89 -6.63
CA GLY A 242 -20.12 -22.24 -5.54
C GLY A 242 -19.25 -21.05 -5.96
N ILE A 243 -19.38 -20.53 -7.18
CA ILE A 243 -18.54 -19.43 -7.67
C ILE A 243 -18.74 -18.14 -6.86
N SER A 244 -19.95 -17.90 -6.34
CA SER A 244 -20.17 -16.72 -5.49
C SER A 244 -19.26 -16.67 -4.26
N THR A 245 -18.75 -17.81 -3.78
CA THR A 245 -17.84 -17.89 -2.62
C THR A 245 -16.50 -17.18 -2.84
N ILE A 246 -16.11 -16.89 -4.09
CA ILE A 246 -14.92 -16.08 -4.36
C ILE A 246 -15.02 -14.67 -3.78
N LEU A 247 -16.24 -14.19 -3.47
CA LEU A 247 -16.48 -12.87 -2.90
C LEU A 247 -16.34 -12.83 -1.37
N LEU A 248 -16.16 -13.97 -0.70
CA LEU A 248 -16.02 -14.03 0.76
C LEU A 248 -14.86 -13.16 1.29
N PRO A 249 -13.66 -13.14 0.67
CA PRO A 249 -12.58 -12.26 1.12
C PRO A 249 -12.96 -10.77 1.12
N LEU A 250 -13.80 -10.32 0.17
CA LEU A 250 -14.32 -8.94 0.16
C LEU A 250 -15.20 -8.68 1.38
N LEU A 251 -16.06 -9.64 1.77
CA LEU A 251 -16.89 -9.50 2.96
C LEU A 251 -16.05 -9.51 4.24
N ASP A 252 -15.04 -10.36 4.31
CA ASP A 252 -14.14 -10.42 5.46
C ASP A 252 -13.35 -9.12 5.61
N ASP A 253 -12.86 -8.54 4.50
CA ASP A 253 -12.22 -7.23 4.50
C ASP A 253 -13.17 -6.13 4.98
N CYS A 254 -14.43 -6.15 4.50
CA CYS A 254 -15.48 -5.25 4.96
C CYS A 254 -15.74 -5.41 6.46
N PHE A 255 -15.80 -6.65 6.96
CA PHE A 255 -15.98 -6.94 8.37
C PHE A 255 -14.83 -6.35 9.19
N GLN A 256 -13.58 -6.64 8.81
CA GLN A 256 -12.40 -6.15 9.50
C GLN A 256 -12.34 -4.62 9.52
N ALA A 257 -12.63 -3.96 8.40
CA ALA A 257 -12.70 -2.49 8.33
C ALA A 257 -13.72 -1.91 9.34
N LEU A 258 -14.85 -2.59 9.54
CA LEU A 258 -15.91 -2.14 10.44
C LEU A 258 -15.63 -2.44 11.91
N VAL A 259 -14.83 -3.47 12.25
CA VAL A 259 -14.73 -3.97 13.63
C VAL A 259 -13.32 -3.91 14.22
N ASN A 260 -12.27 -3.87 13.41
CA ASN A 260 -10.89 -3.95 13.90
C ASN A 260 -10.49 -2.66 14.65
N PRO A 261 -10.23 -2.71 15.97
CA PRO A 261 -9.84 -1.54 16.76
C PRO A 261 -8.47 -0.96 16.36
N TYR A 262 -7.56 -1.74 15.78
CA TYR A 262 -6.27 -1.22 15.32
C TYR A 262 -6.39 -0.20 14.18
N PHE A 263 -7.50 -0.24 13.44
CA PHE A 263 -7.77 0.66 12.33
C PHE A 263 -8.41 1.99 12.76
N SER A 264 -8.64 2.18 14.06
CA SER A 264 -9.05 3.48 14.60
C SER A 264 -8.01 4.56 14.25
N ASN A 265 -8.46 5.80 14.06
CA ASN A 265 -7.61 6.95 13.68
C ASN A 265 -6.90 6.83 12.32
N SER A 266 -7.38 5.94 11.44
CA SER A 266 -6.90 5.76 10.08
C SER A 266 -8.02 5.99 9.06
N SER A 267 -7.64 6.17 7.80
CA SER A 267 -8.56 6.03 6.68
C SER A 267 -8.40 4.64 6.06
N TYR A 268 -9.49 3.99 5.70
CA TYR A 268 -9.44 2.67 5.07
C TYR A 268 -9.18 2.80 3.57
N LEU A 269 -8.17 2.12 3.03
CA LEU A 269 -7.79 2.12 1.62
C LEU A 269 -8.19 0.81 0.93
N THR A 270 -8.84 0.94 -0.22
CA THR A 270 -9.19 -0.20 -1.08
C THR A 270 -9.19 0.19 -2.56
N THR A 271 -8.84 -0.75 -3.44
CA THR A 271 -9.00 -0.58 -4.89
C THR A 271 -10.38 -0.99 -5.39
N ARG A 272 -11.23 -1.61 -4.55
CA ARG A 272 -12.47 -2.27 -4.93
C ARG A 272 -13.69 -1.34 -4.76
N PRO A 273 -14.34 -0.86 -5.84
CA PRO A 273 -15.57 -0.07 -5.75
C PRO A 273 -16.69 -0.67 -4.92
N ALA A 274 -16.96 -1.97 -5.07
CA ALA A 274 -18.06 -2.64 -4.37
C ALA A 274 -17.88 -2.58 -2.84
N GLN A 275 -16.64 -2.68 -2.38
CA GLN A 275 -16.30 -2.56 -0.96
C GLN A 275 -16.57 -1.15 -0.42
N ILE A 276 -16.28 -0.09 -1.20
CA ILE A 276 -16.52 1.30 -0.78
C ILE A 276 -18.01 1.55 -0.62
N GLU A 277 -18.81 1.17 -1.62
CA GLU A 277 -20.26 1.34 -1.61
C GLU A 277 -20.87 0.69 -0.35
N PHE A 278 -20.46 -0.54 -0.05
CA PHE A 278 -20.89 -1.22 1.17
C PHE A 278 -20.46 -0.49 2.43
N LEU A 279 -19.18 -0.16 2.56
CA LEU A 279 -18.63 0.42 3.79
C LEU A 279 -19.23 1.79 4.09
N GLU A 280 -19.50 2.62 3.07
CA GLU A 280 -20.14 3.94 3.24
C GLU A 280 -21.58 3.80 3.77
N SER A 281 -22.34 2.84 3.22
CA SER A 281 -23.69 2.51 3.65
C SER A 281 -23.73 1.93 5.07
N ALA A 282 -22.85 0.96 5.34
CA ALA A 282 -22.75 0.29 6.63
C ALA A 282 -22.30 1.24 7.75
N THR A 283 -21.30 2.08 7.49
CA THR A 283 -20.79 3.07 8.45
C THR A 283 -21.86 4.08 8.83
N SER A 284 -22.65 4.55 7.85
CA SER A 284 -23.77 5.46 8.09
C SER A 284 -24.85 4.84 8.99
N THR A 285 -25.04 3.52 8.89
CA THR A 285 -26.00 2.77 9.69
C THR A 285 -25.49 2.50 11.12
N LEU A 286 -24.21 2.17 11.27
CA LEU A 286 -23.61 1.86 12.58
C LEU A 286 -23.28 3.12 13.40
N TYR A 287 -22.87 4.20 12.73
CA TYR A 287 -22.36 5.43 13.34
C TYR A 287 -23.07 6.65 12.76
N PRO A 288 -24.31 6.95 13.17
CA PRO A 288 -25.11 8.04 12.62
C PRO A 288 -24.56 9.44 12.95
N ARG A 289 -23.52 9.56 13.78
CA ARG A 289 -22.81 10.83 14.04
C ARG A 289 -21.50 10.86 13.26
N LYS A 290 -21.28 11.95 12.49
CA LYS A 290 -20.11 12.15 11.62
C LYS A 290 -18.75 12.16 12.33
N ASP A 291 -18.71 12.36 13.64
CA ASP A 291 -17.49 12.38 14.46
C ASP A 291 -17.00 10.97 14.83
N GLN A 292 -17.77 9.91 14.54
CA GLN A 292 -17.46 8.52 14.88
C GLN A 292 -17.17 7.63 13.66
N THR A 293 -17.16 8.19 12.45
CA THR A 293 -17.02 7.43 11.21
C THR A 293 -15.56 7.32 10.78
N ILE A 294 -15.12 6.12 10.41
CA ILE A 294 -13.84 5.88 9.75
C ILE A 294 -13.95 6.44 8.32
N PRO A 295 -13.10 7.40 7.90
CA PRO A 295 -13.09 7.85 6.52
C PRO A 295 -12.67 6.70 5.59
N ILE A 296 -13.55 6.32 4.67
CA ILE A 296 -13.26 5.31 3.64
C ILE A 296 -12.67 6.05 2.44
N ARG A 297 -11.59 5.51 1.87
CA ARG A 297 -10.86 6.12 0.76
C ARG A 297 -10.57 5.07 -0.30
N ARG A 298 -10.78 5.44 -1.56
CA ARG A 298 -10.40 4.61 -2.69
C ARG A 298 -8.91 4.79 -2.98
N LEU A 299 -8.16 3.69 -3.06
CA LEU A 299 -6.82 3.65 -3.65
C LEU A 299 -6.89 3.66 -5.19
N SER A 300 -7.86 4.38 -5.76
CA SER A 300 -7.79 4.82 -7.16
C SER A 300 -7.16 6.20 -7.14
N CYS A 301 -5.93 6.25 -6.63
CA CYS A 301 -5.13 7.45 -6.69
C CYS A 301 -4.12 7.28 -7.82
N PRO A 302 -4.50 7.57 -9.08
CA PRO A 302 -3.50 7.90 -10.06
C PRO A 302 -2.96 9.28 -9.65
N LEU A 303 -1.99 9.29 -8.74
CA LEU A 303 -1.00 10.35 -8.73
C LEU A 303 0.26 9.78 -9.38
N PRO A 304 0.29 9.68 -10.73
CA PRO A 304 1.40 9.12 -11.47
C PRO A 304 2.52 10.16 -11.49
N ILE A 305 3.26 10.22 -10.40
CA ILE A 305 4.41 11.09 -10.28
C ILE A 305 5.52 10.21 -9.70
N ALA A 306 6.31 9.67 -10.63
CA ALA A 306 7.39 8.71 -10.43
C ALA A 306 6.98 7.21 -10.48
N GLU A 307 6.24 6.82 -11.52
CA GLU A 307 6.00 5.40 -11.86
C GLU A 307 7.29 4.57 -11.85
N ASN A 308 8.39 5.15 -12.38
CA ASN A 308 9.70 4.50 -12.44
C ASN A 308 10.52 4.59 -11.14
N ALA A 309 10.07 5.30 -10.10
CA ALA A 309 10.80 5.37 -8.84
C ALA A 309 10.77 4.03 -8.10
N THR A 310 11.94 3.61 -7.62
CA THR A 310 12.03 2.49 -6.67
C THR A 310 11.59 2.94 -5.28
N LEU A 311 11.05 2.02 -4.47
CA LEU A 311 10.69 2.29 -3.07
C LEU A 311 11.83 2.99 -2.30
N ARG A 312 13.06 2.46 -2.42
CA ARG A 312 14.25 3.03 -1.78
C ARG A 312 14.52 4.47 -2.23
N SER A 313 14.39 4.76 -3.53
CA SER A 313 14.59 6.13 -4.04
C SER A 313 13.58 7.13 -3.45
N ILE A 314 12.34 6.69 -3.20
CA ILE A 314 11.28 7.50 -2.58
C ILE A 314 11.65 7.78 -1.12
N LEU A 315 12.01 6.73 -0.36
CA LEU A 315 12.41 6.85 1.04
C LEU A 315 13.62 7.77 1.20
N ASP A 316 14.67 7.56 0.40
CA ASP A 316 15.87 8.40 0.42
C ASP A 316 15.57 9.85 0.03
N CYS A 317 14.61 10.08 -0.87
CA CYS A 317 14.18 11.43 -1.25
C CYS A 317 13.41 12.09 -0.11
N ARG A 318 12.52 11.35 0.56
CA ARG A 318 11.73 11.83 1.70
C ARG A 318 12.61 12.24 2.87
N ILE A 319 13.59 11.41 3.23
CA ILE A 319 14.54 11.71 4.31
C ILE A 319 15.40 12.94 3.97
N ARG A 320 15.92 13.02 2.74
CA ARG A 320 16.81 14.13 2.32
C ARG A 320 16.09 15.46 2.11
N ASN A 321 14.77 15.44 1.93
CA ASN A 321 13.96 16.62 1.60
C ASN A 321 12.72 16.72 2.50
N GLU A 322 12.87 16.41 3.79
CA GLU A 322 11.78 16.33 4.77
C GLU A 322 10.92 17.60 4.80
N GLU A 323 11.53 18.79 4.87
CA GLU A 323 10.79 20.06 4.87
C GLU A 323 9.96 20.24 3.59
N SER A 324 10.54 19.97 2.41
CA SER A 324 9.81 20.04 1.15
C SER A 324 8.71 18.99 1.03
N PHE A 325 8.90 17.82 1.65
CA PHE A 325 7.88 16.78 1.75
C PHE A 325 6.70 17.22 2.63
N LEU A 326 6.97 17.89 3.76
CA LEU A 326 5.92 18.46 4.62
C LEU A 326 5.12 19.54 3.88
N VAL A 327 5.78 20.47 3.17
CA VAL A 327 5.10 21.50 2.36
C VAL A 327 4.24 20.85 1.27
N PHE A 328 4.75 19.81 0.61
CA PHE A 328 4.00 19.03 -0.36
C PHE A 328 2.74 18.43 0.26
N ARG A 329 2.86 17.79 1.43
CA ARG A 329 1.74 17.17 2.13
C ARG A 329 0.72 18.15 2.67
N ASP A 330 1.15 19.29 3.20
CA ASP A 330 0.25 20.36 3.66
C ASP A 330 -0.56 20.92 2.49
N THR A 331 0.07 21.02 1.31
CA THR A 331 -0.59 21.49 0.09
C THR A 331 -1.59 20.46 -0.43
N LEU A 332 -1.22 19.19 -0.41
CA LEU A 332 -2.12 18.08 -0.72
C LEU A 332 -3.31 18.05 0.25
N SER A 333 -3.06 18.17 1.55
CA SER A 333 -4.09 18.26 2.59
C SER A 333 -5.08 19.39 2.31
N LYS A 334 -4.61 20.59 1.99
CA LYS A 334 -5.47 21.73 1.70
C LYS A 334 -6.35 21.50 0.47
N GLY A 335 -5.80 20.84 -0.56
CA GLY A 335 -6.57 20.46 -1.75
C GLY A 335 -7.63 19.39 -1.47
N LEU A 336 -7.37 18.50 -0.50
CA LEU A 336 -8.27 17.40 -0.13
C LEU A 336 -9.27 17.77 0.98
N SER A 337 -9.01 18.80 1.79
CA SER A 337 -9.81 19.13 2.99
C SER A 337 -11.24 19.62 2.71
N GLU A 338 -11.62 19.79 1.44
CA GLU A 338 -12.93 20.31 1.03
C GLU A 338 -13.68 19.39 0.06
N ARG A 339 -13.14 18.21 -0.28
CA ARG A 339 -13.67 17.35 -1.34
C ARG A 339 -13.57 15.84 -0.98
N PRO A 340 -14.51 15.00 -1.45
CA PRO A 340 -14.37 13.54 -1.33
C PRO A 340 -13.15 13.05 -2.12
N ILE A 341 -12.42 12.06 -1.60
CA ILE A 341 -11.21 11.53 -2.25
C ILE A 341 -11.61 10.43 -3.23
N ASP A 342 -12.09 10.86 -4.40
CA ASP A 342 -12.48 10.01 -5.52
C ASP A 342 -11.62 10.26 -6.78
N THR A 343 -11.79 9.42 -7.80
CA THR A 343 -11.01 9.50 -9.05
C THR A 343 -11.13 10.86 -9.74
N SER A 344 -12.30 11.49 -9.71
CA SER A 344 -12.55 12.82 -10.28
C SER A 344 -11.81 13.93 -9.53
N THR A 345 -11.93 13.95 -8.19
CA THR A 345 -11.29 14.95 -7.33
C THR A 345 -9.77 14.85 -7.43
N LEU A 346 -9.23 13.65 -7.58
CA LEU A 346 -7.80 13.42 -7.75
C LEU A 346 -7.30 13.81 -9.15
N ALA A 347 -8.11 13.61 -10.19
CA ALA A 347 -7.81 14.11 -11.53
C ALA A 347 -7.79 15.65 -11.56
N ASP A 348 -8.76 16.29 -10.92
CA ASP A 348 -8.81 17.74 -10.74
C ASP A 348 -7.59 18.25 -9.97
N LEU A 349 -7.26 17.61 -8.84
CA LEU A 349 -6.08 17.96 -8.04
C LEU A 349 -4.78 17.84 -8.87
N LYS A 350 -4.64 16.77 -9.66
CA LYS A 350 -3.48 16.59 -10.54
C LYS A 350 -3.37 17.72 -11.57
N ASN A 351 -4.47 18.02 -12.27
CA ASN A 351 -4.50 18.98 -13.38
C ASN A 351 -4.44 20.44 -12.91
N ASP A 352 -5.08 20.76 -11.78
CA ASP A 352 -5.27 22.13 -11.31
C ASP A 352 -4.21 22.58 -10.30
N LEU A 353 -3.60 21.64 -9.57
CA LEU A 353 -2.62 21.94 -8.52
C LEU A 353 -1.23 21.40 -8.86
N ILE A 354 -1.12 20.11 -9.18
CA ILE A 354 0.19 19.45 -9.23
C ILE A 354 0.94 19.72 -10.53
N GLU A 355 0.34 19.46 -11.70
CA GLU A 355 0.97 19.72 -12.99
C GLU A 355 1.35 21.20 -13.21
N PRO A 356 0.51 22.19 -12.85
CA PRO A 356 0.87 23.59 -12.97
C PRO A 356 2.08 23.98 -12.13
N GLU A 357 2.18 23.50 -10.88
CA GLU A 357 3.33 23.76 -10.01
C GLU A 357 4.61 23.06 -10.50
N LEU A 358 4.50 21.82 -11.01
CA LEU A 358 5.62 21.13 -11.67
C LEU A 358 6.10 21.86 -12.94
N HIS A 359 5.19 22.43 -13.72
CA HIS A 359 5.51 23.28 -14.87
C HIS A 359 6.18 24.59 -14.43
N LYS A 360 5.71 25.23 -13.35
CA LYS A 360 6.36 26.42 -12.78
C LYS A 360 7.79 26.13 -12.34
N ILE A 361 8.04 25.03 -11.63
CA ILE A 361 9.41 24.61 -11.27
C ILE A 361 10.23 24.38 -12.53
N SER A 362 9.69 23.67 -13.52
CA SER A 362 10.39 23.39 -14.78
C SER A 362 10.71 24.67 -15.57
N LEU A 363 9.81 25.66 -15.58
CA LEU A 363 9.99 26.97 -16.20
C LEU A 363 11.03 27.82 -15.47
N VAL A 364 11.00 27.87 -14.14
CA VAL A 364 12.05 28.53 -13.33
C VAL A 364 13.42 27.91 -13.62
N MET A 365 13.47 26.58 -13.73
CA MET A 365 14.71 25.86 -14.05
C MET A 365 15.16 26.06 -15.51
N LYS A 366 14.23 26.20 -16.48
CA LYS A 366 14.50 26.36 -17.92
C LYS A 366 14.83 27.80 -18.32
N ASN A 367 14.08 28.79 -17.83
CA ASN A 367 14.28 30.22 -18.15
C ASN A 367 15.57 30.78 -17.53
N GLU A 368 16.04 30.20 -16.43
CA GLU A 368 17.35 30.53 -15.86
C GLU A 368 18.49 29.73 -16.54
N ARG A 369 18.19 28.69 -17.32
CA ARG A 369 19.18 27.96 -18.15
C ARG A 369 19.60 28.78 -19.37
N SER A 370 18.68 29.51 -20.00
CA SER A 370 19.00 30.37 -21.16
C SER A 370 19.81 31.62 -20.80
N ARG A 371 19.76 32.07 -19.54
CA ARG A 371 20.59 33.17 -19.03
C ARG A 371 22.05 32.78 -18.74
N LEU A 372 22.32 31.50 -18.50
CA LEU A 372 23.66 30.99 -18.16
C LEU A 372 24.43 30.38 -19.34
N VAL A 373 23.73 29.99 -20.42
CA VAL A 373 24.36 29.44 -21.64
C VAL A 373 25.21 30.48 -22.39
N THR A 374 25.13 31.77 -22.04
CA THR A 374 25.92 32.85 -22.66
C THR A 374 27.35 33.02 -22.12
N SER A 375 27.84 32.21 -21.18
CA SER A 375 29.26 32.26 -20.79
C SER A 375 29.84 30.89 -20.48
N ALA A 376 30.53 30.35 -21.48
CA ALA A 376 31.60 29.33 -21.46
C ALA A 376 31.49 28.18 -20.44
N GLY A 377 31.31 26.97 -20.95
CA GLY A 377 31.27 25.75 -20.16
C GLY A 377 32.58 25.43 -19.43
N ILE A 378 32.46 24.73 -18.30
CA ILE A 378 33.42 23.80 -17.68
C ILE A 378 32.61 22.94 -16.70
N GLU A 379 32.84 21.63 -16.74
CA GLU A 379 32.25 20.60 -15.87
C GLU A 379 33.01 20.43 -14.53
N ALA A 380 32.27 19.87 -13.56
CA ALA A 380 32.67 19.01 -12.42
C ALA A 380 32.77 19.57 -10.97
N ALA A 381 31.84 19.06 -10.14
CA ALA A 381 31.98 18.36 -8.85
C ALA A 381 32.22 19.09 -7.48
N ILE A 382 31.73 18.40 -6.42
CA ILE A 382 31.75 18.63 -4.94
C ILE A 382 30.56 19.48 -4.43
N GLY A 383 29.78 19.15 -3.39
CA GLY A 383 29.84 18.15 -2.31
C GLY A 383 29.37 18.79 -0.99
N ILE A 384 28.48 18.12 -0.25
CA ILE A 384 27.76 18.50 0.99
C ILE A 384 28.48 19.47 1.95
N ALA A 385 27.84 20.60 2.30
CA ALA A 385 28.06 21.31 3.58
C ALA A 385 26.92 22.31 3.85
N SER A 386 25.93 21.95 4.69
CA SER A 386 25.05 22.90 5.45
C SER A 386 23.99 22.17 6.30
N PHE A 387 24.36 21.28 7.23
CA PHE A 387 23.37 20.72 8.18
C PHE A 387 23.83 20.64 9.65
N THR A 388 24.81 21.45 10.08
CA THR A 388 25.32 21.38 11.47
C THR A 388 25.52 22.71 12.19
N LEU A 389 24.83 23.80 11.82
CA LEU A 389 25.03 25.10 12.48
C LEU A 389 23.72 25.80 12.90
N GLY A 390 22.81 25.04 13.52
CA GLY A 390 21.55 25.58 14.04
C GLY A 390 21.34 25.46 15.55
N GLN A 391 22.31 24.93 16.32
CA GLN A 391 22.08 24.61 17.74
C GLN A 391 22.63 25.62 18.76
N TYR A 392 23.34 26.68 18.36
CA TYR A 392 23.90 27.65 19.32
C TYR A 392 23.88 29.09 18.80
N GLY A 393 22.68 29.65 18.63
CA GLY A 393 22.38 31.10 18.53
C GLY A 393 23.52 32.08 18.17
N ILE A 394 23.31 32.76 17.04
CA ILE A 394 24.07 33.90 16.46
C ILE A 394 25.21 33.50 15.50
N ALA A 395 24.95 33.70 14.21
CA ALA A 395 25.85 34.40 13.28
C ALA A 395 25.04 34.79 12.04
N SER A 396 25.14 36.03 11.60
CA SER A 396 24.32 36.60 10.52
C SER A 396 24.85 36.20 9.13
N PRO A 397 24.07 36.36 8.04
CA PRO A 397 24.49 36.03 6.68
C PRO A 397 25.83 36.65 6.24
N SER A 398 26.27 37.76 6.87
CA SER A 398 27.56 38.38 6.59
C SER A 398 28.76 37.61 7.15
N ASP A 399 28.58 36.83 8.21
CA ASP A 399 29.67 36.09 8.88
C ASP A 399 30.03 34.81 8.09
N ALA A 400 29.03 34.21 7.43
CA ALA A 400 29.22 33.11 6.48
C ALA A 400 29.96 33.56 5.20
N MET A 401 29.73 34.81 4.76
CA MET A 401 30.39 35.41 3.59
C MET A 401 31.86 35.75 3.87
N ALA A 402 32.22 36.10 5.11
CA ALA A 402 33.61 36.37 5.50
C ALA A 402 34.50 35.11 5.46
N PHE A 403 33.92 33.92 5.73
CA PHE A 403 34.64 32.65 5.66
C PHE A 403 34.87 32.17 4.21
N LEU A 404 33.99 32.56 3.27
CA LEU A 404 34.06 32.24 1.85
C LEU A 404 34.93 33.23 1.03
N GLY A 405 35.14 34.44 1.55
CA GLY A 405 35.90 35.50 0.88
C GLY A 405 37.41 35.26 0.73
N ALA A 406 37.97 34.24 1.39
CA ALA A 406 39.41 33.92 1.32
C ALA A 406 39.80 33.04 0.12
N ALA A 407 38.84 32.51 -0.65
CA ALA A 407 39.11 31.64 -1.80
C ALA A 407 38.41 32.16 -3.07
N GLY A 408 39.18 32.87 -3.91
CA GLY A 408 39.00 32.98 -5.37
C GLY A 408 37.58 33.20 -5.93
N ILE A 409 37.33 34.43 -6.39
CA ILE A 409 36.08 35.03 -6.92
C ILE A 409 35.39 34.27 -8.09
N GLY A 410 35.93 33.16 -8.60
CA GLY A 410 35.35 32.42 -9.75
C GLY A 410 34.43 31.23 -9.43
N ALA A 411 34.63 30.55 -8.29
CA ALA A 411 33.92 29.29 -7.98
C ALA A 411 32.62 29.49 -7.19
N VAL A 412 32.47 30.64 -6.52
CA VAL A 412 31.33 30.90 -5.63
C VAL A 412 30.05 31.19 -6.40
N ALA A 413 30.13 31.78 -7.60
CA ALA A 413 28.95 32.30 -8.32
C ALA A 413 28.01 31.21 -8.88
N SER A 414 28.53 30.09 -9.39
CA SER A 414 27.72 29.00 -9.95
C SER A 414 27.10 28.11 -8.86
N GLN A 415 27.87 27.79 -7.81
CA GLN A 415 27.34 27.07 -6.64
C GLN A 415 26.35 27.92 -5.84
N SER A 416 26.59 29.23 -5.68
CA SER A 416 25.60 30.11 -5.04
C SER A 416 24.38 30.32 -5.92
N ALA A 417 24.51 30.38 -7.26
CA ALA A 417 23.36 30.42 -8.16
C ALA A 417 22.56 29.11 -8.13
N ASP A 418 23.20 27.94 -8.17
CA ASP A 418 22.49 26.65 -8.09
C ASP A 418 21.92 26.39 -6.69
N PHE A 419 22.58 26.86 -5.63
CA PHE A 419 22.05 26.86 -4.26
C PHE A 419 20.87 27.83 -4.10
N LEU A 420 20.93 29.03 -4.68
CA LEU A 420 19.81 29.99 -4.68
C LEU A 420 18.66 29.50 -5.57
N ARG A 421 18.95 28.79 -6.67
CA ARG A 421 17.95 28.14 -7.54
C ARG A 421 17.30 26.98 -6.84
N GLU A 422 18.08 26.15 -6.15
CA GLU A 422 17.57 25.04 -5.36
C GLU A 422 16.80 25.55 -4.14
N ALA A 423 17.23 26.64 -3.50
CA ALA A 423 16.51 27.31 -2.42
C ALA A 423 15.17 27.89 -2.89
N LYS A 424 15.16 28.64 -4.01
CA LYS A 424 13.93 29.21 -4.59
C LYS A 424 12.99 28.14 -5.17
N ALA A 425 13.55 27.02 -5.66
CA ALA A 425 12.76 25.88 -6.09
C ALA A 425 12.21 25.10 -4.88
N LYS A 426 12.96 24.96 -3.78
CA LYS A 426 12.53 24.32 -2.52
C LYS A 426 11.34 25.03 -1.87
N GLU A 427 11.18 26.33 -2.12
CA GLU A 427 9.98 27.08 -1.71
C GLU A 427 8.71 26.65 -2.47
N ASN A 428 8.84 25.95 -3.61
CA ASN A 428 7.68 25.48 -4.36
C ASN A 428 7.05 24.23 -3.70
N PRO A 429 5.72 24.21 -3.50
CA PRO A 429 5.03 23.09 -2.89
C PRO A 429 5.22 21.73 -3.55
N MET A 430 5.52 21.68 -4.85
CA MET A 430 5.73 20.43 -5.60
C MET A 430 7.21 20.10 -5.80
N TYR A 431 8.13 20.78 -5.10
CA TYR A 431 9.58 20.53 -5.23
C TYR A 431 9.98 19.10 -4.92
N PHE A 432 9.42 18.53 -3.85
CA PHE A 432 9.66 17.13 -3.46
C PHE A 432 9.36 16.17 -4.62
N LEU A 433 8.18 16.31 -5.23
CA LEU A 433 7.74 15.52 -6.38
C LEU A 433 8.61 15.75 -7.63
N TRP A 434 8.97 17.01 -7.90
CA TRP A 434 9.87 17.33 -9.01
C TRP A 434 11.25 16.69 -8.85
N LYS A 435 11.84 16.75 -7.65
CA LYS A 435 13.14 16.18 -7.34
C LYS A 435 13.13 14.66 -7.52
N LEU A 436 12.07 14.00 -7.04
CA LEU A 436 11.87 12.57 -7.20
C LEU A 436 11.78 12.17 -8.69
N ASN A 437 11.01 12.90 -9.50
CA ASN A 437 10.91 12.64 -10.94
C ASN A 437 12.24 12.83 -11.67
N ARG A 438 13.00 13.87 -11.32
CA ARG A 438 14.30 14.16 -11.98
C ARG A 438 15.32 13.05 -11.73
N ASN A 439 15.35 12.48 -10.53
CA ASN A 439 16.29 11.42 -10.16
C ASN A 439 16.00 10.09 -10.88
N ASN A 440 14.78 9.91 -11.40
CA ASN A 440 14.32 8.67 -12.06
C ASN A 440 14.09 8.83 -13.58
N ARG A 441 14.60 9.93 -14.18
CA ARG A 441 14.62 10.17 -15.65
C ARG A 441 15.99 9.94 -16.30
N LEU A 442 16.93 9.35 -15.54
CA LEU A 442 18.19 8.80 -16.01
C LEU A 442 18.02 7.29 -16.13
#